data_AF-A0A9D8RIJ3-F1
#
_entry.id   AF-A0A9D8RIJ3-F1
#
_cell.length_a   1.000
_cell.length_b   1.000
_cell.length_c   1.000
_cell.angle_alpha   90.00
_cell.angle_beta   90.00
_cell.angle_gamma   90.00
#
_symmetry.space_group_name_H-M   'P 1'
#
loop_
_entity.id
_entity.type
_entity.pdbx_description
1 polymer ?
#
loop_
_entity_poly.entity_id
_entity_poly.type
_entity_poly.pdbx_seq_one_letter_code
_entity_poly.pdbx_strand_id
1 'polypeptide(L)'
;MSKTKKNYYSYKTKHYLVKSVEVTDTTDILFTSTWNIYSREANGKASDNDIEQENNIIGTFNFNGKQKLGCIKLTYDFDRMTEIGELKLIFSYICRWAFAQRDVYSVETTFPATKAYQEIFDFLAYKKENNEGVVTLHASKPMNTLLYLLLGMITGIILGIVTANIKTGIIFGFVVCGGIGIVMDSNYSRHRNWIENRD
;
A
#
# COMPACT_ATOMS: atom_id res chain seq x y z
N MET A 1 7.21 -14.20 25.14
CA MET A 1 8.34 -13.58 24.41
C MET A 1 7.95 -13.47 22.95
N SER A 2 7.55 -12.27 22.50
CA SER A 2 7.29 -12.00 21.08
C SER A 2 8.63 -11.96 20.35
N LYS A 3 8.79 -12.79 19.30
CA LYS A 3 9.98 -12.76 18.45
C LYS A 3 9.81 -11.62 17.46
N THR A 4 10.46 -10.48 17.70
CA THR A 4 10.57 -9.40 16.73
C THR A 4 11.35 -9.93 15.52
N LYS A 5 10.66 -10.26 14.42
CA LYS A 5 11.33 -10.56 13.15
C LYS A 5 11.74 -9.25 12.52
N LYS A 6 13.04 -8.94 12.56
CA LYS A 6 13.62 -7.84 11.78
C LYS A 6 13.66 -8.26 10.30
N ASN A 7 12.61 -7.93 9.57
CA ASN A 7 12.62 -8.01 8.12
C ASN A 7 13.17 -6.70 7.56
N TYR A 8 14.19 -6.79 6.72
CA TYR A 8 14.77 -5.63 6.05
C TYR A 8 14.22 -5.54 4.62
N TYR A 9 13.57 -4.43 4.33
CA TYR A 9 13.07 -4.09 3.01
C TYR A 9 13.86 -2.91 2.47
N SER A 10 14.23 -2.97 1.19
CA SER A 10 14.94 -1.88 0.52
C SER A 10 14.31 -1.57 -0.83
N TYR A 11 14.24 -0.29 -1.16
CA TYR A 11 13.80 0.20 -2.46
C TYR A 11 14.81 1.22 -2.99
N LYS A 12 15.12 1.15 -4.28
CA LYS A 12 16.13 2.01 -4.93
C LYS A 12 15.46 2.82 -6.03
N THR A 13 15.64 4.13 -6.01
CA THR A 13 15.35 5.03 -7.13
C THR A 13 16.65 5.43 -7.83
N LYS A 14 16.56 6.39 -8.76
CA LYS A 14 17.72 6.90 -9.47
C LYS A 14 18.65 7.65 -8.52
N HIS A 15 18.10 8.48 -7.63
CA HIS A 15 18.90 9.30 -6.71
C HIS A 15 18.77 8.90 -5.23
N TYR A 16 17.91 7.95 -4.87
CA TYR A 16 17.68 7.60 -3.46
C TYR A 16 17.71 6.10 -3.19
N LEU A 17 18.17 5.73 -2.00
CA LEU A 17 18.02 4.41 -1.40
C LEU A 17 17.08 4.54 -0.20
N VAL A 18 16.05 3.70 -0.14
CA VAL A 18 15.08 3.65 0.95
C VAL A 18 15.24 2.32 1.65
N LYS A 19 15.43 2.31 2.98
CA LYS A 19 15.64 1.08 3.75
C LYS A 19 14.83 1.08 5.03
N SER A 20 14.14 -0.02 5.34
CA SER A 20 13.49 -0.20 6.63
C SER A 20 14.54 -0.51 7.70
N VAL A 21 14.58 0.28 8.76
CA VAL A 21 15.54 0.13 9.88
C VAL A 21 14.95 -0.73 10.97
N GLU A 22 13.68 -0.51 11.27
CA GLU A 22 12.93 -1.24 12.27
C GLU A 22 11.55 -1.56 11.71
N VAL A 23 11.16 -2.82 11.82
CA VAL A 23 9.81 -3.31 11.53
C VAL A 23 9.42 -4.15 12.72
N THR A 24 8.60 -3.59 13.59
CA THR A 24 8.04 -4.29 14.73
C THR A 24 6.56 -4.53 14.44
N ASP A 25 6.28 -5.76 14.02
CA ASP A 25 4.93 -6.29 13.90
C ASP A 25 4.62 -7.10 15.17
N THR A 26 4.04 -6.42 16.15
CA THR A 26 3.54 -7.08 17.37
C THR A 26 2.07 -7.36 17.20
N THR A 27 1.76 -8.64 17.00
CA THR A 27 0.42 -9.23 16.87
C THR A 27 -0.65 -8.49 17.67
N ASP A 28 -1.36 -7.58 17.02
CA ASP A 28 -2.66 -7.00 17.41
C ASP A 28 -2.69 -5.56 17.97
N ILE A 29 -1.57 -4.90 18.29
CA ILE A 29 -1.67 -3.57 18.96
C ILE A 29 -0.70 -2.51 18.45
N LEU A 30 0.54 -2.86 18.09
CA LEU A 30 1.55 -1.87 17.74
C LEU A 30 2.18 -2.22 16.40
N PHE A 31 1.94 -1.34 15.42
CA PHE A 31 2.63 -1.33 14.15
C PHE A 31 3.62 -0.18 14.17
N THR A 32 4.90 -0.51 14.30
CA THR A 32 5.96 0.50 14.27
C THR A 32 6.95 0.15 13.18
N SER A 33 7.15 1.09 12.25
CA SER A 33 8.16 0.93 11.23
C SER A 33 8.83 2.23 10.85
N THR A 34 10.16 2.19 10.83
CA THR A 34 11.02 3.32 10.46
C THR A 34 11.73 3.01 9.15
N TRP A 35 11.65 3.96 8.23
CA TRP A 35 12.26 3.90 6.90
C TRP A 35 13.15 5.10 6.69
N ASN A 36 14.44 4.84 6.50
CA ASN A 36 15.41 5.89 6.23
C ASN A 36 15.60 6.03 4.72
N ILE A 37 15.81 7.27 4.30
CA ILE A 37 16.08 7.63 2.92
C ILE A 37 17.47 8.22 2.85
N TYR A 38 18.27 7.63 1.98
CA TYR A 38 19.66 7.99 1.79
C TYR A 38 19.82 8.61 0.41
N SER A 39 20.54 9.73 0.35
CA SER A 39 20.95 10.32 -0.94
C SER A 39 22.02 9.45 -1.58
N ARG A 40 21.81 9.11 -2.86
CA ARG A 40 22.87 8.63 -3.74
C ARG A 40 23.48 9.86 -4.42
N GLU A 41 24.37 10.55 -3.72
CA GLU A 41 25.16 11.58 -4.40
C GLU A 41 25.89 10.97 -5.60
N ALA A 42 26.01 11.74 -6.68
CA ALA A 42 26.36 11.36 -8.04
C ALA A 42 27.75 10.73 -8.26
N ASN A 43 28.44 10.28 -7.22
CA ASN A 43 29.68 9.53 -7.34
C ASN A 43 29.34 8.06 -7.53
N GLY A 44 29.12 7.68 -8.79
CA GLY A 44 28.58 6.40 -9.29
C GLY A 44 29.36 5.12 -8.96
N LYS A 45 29.88 4.97 -7.74
CA LYS A 45 30.52 3.76 -7.21
C LYS A 45 30.34 3.57 -5.69
N ALA A 46 29.33 4.19 -5.05
CA ALA A 46 29.04 3.87 -3.65
C ALA A 46 28.44 2.46 -3.55
N SER A 47 29.13 1.56 -2.84
CA SER A 47 28.59 0.25 -2.47
C SER A 47 27.36 0.46 -1.59
N ASP A 48 26.40 -0.46 -1.59
CA ASP A 48 25.22 -0.37 -0.69
C ASP A 48 25.65 -0.19 0.78
N ASN A 49 26.82 -0.69 1.16
CA ASN A 49 27.40 -0.54 2.50
C ASN A 49 27.93 0.87 2.79
N ASP A 50 28.33 1.65 1.78
CA ASP A 50 28.90 3.00 1.96
C ASP A 50 27.80 4.06 2.15
N ILE A 51 26.59 3.76 1.67
CA ILE A 51 25.42 4.63 1.74
C ILE A 51 24.78 4.58 3.15
N GLU A 52 25.07 3.55 3.94
CA GLU A 52 24.48 3.32 5.27
C GLU A 52 25.06 4.17 6.41
N GLN A 53 25.96 5.11 6.11
CA GLN A 53 26.43 6.06 7.12
C GLN A 53 25.31 7.04 7.50
N GLU A 54 25.09 7.26 8.81
CA GLU A 54 24.06 8.17 9.34
C GLU A 54 24.09 9.57 8.71
N ASN A 55 25.27 10.02 8.27
CA ASN A 55 25.46 11.33 7.62
C ASN A 55 24.78 11.50 6.24
N ASN A 56 24.25 10.44 5.62
CA ASN A 56 23.60 10.52 4.31
C ASN A 56 22.07 10.42 4.37
N ILE A 57 21.48 10.37 5.57
CA ILE A 57 20.02 10.32 5.74
C ILE A 57 19.46 11.71 5.43
N ILE A 58 18.68 11.80 4.36
CA ILE A 58 18.01 13.05 3.92
C ILE A 58 16.55 13.13 4.37
N GLY A 59 16.03 12.01 4.91
CA GLY A 59 14.72 11.98 5.51
C GLY A 59 14.34 10.60 6.02
N THR A 60 13.27 10.59 6.79
CA THR A 60 12.75 9.42 7.48
C THR A 60 11.23 9.37 7.35
N PHE A 61 10.70 8.19 7.08
CA PHE A 61 9.28 7.89 7.25
C PHE A 61 9.09 6.99 8.47
N ASN A 62 8.16 7.37 9.32
CA ASN A 62 7.83 6.64 10.54
C ASN A 62 6.35 6.32 10.57
N PHE A 63 6.03 5.03 10.58
CA PHE A 63 4.73 4.53 11.00
C PHE A 63 4.75 4.41 12.52
N ASN A 64 4.04 5.32 13.18
CA ASN A 64 3.98 5.40 14.63
C ASN A 64 2.52 5.43 15.06
N GLY A 65 2.04 4.33 15.63
CA GLY A 65 0.72 4.32 16.24
C GLY A 65 0.28 2.94 16.67
N LYS A 66 -0.70 2.91 17.58
CA LYS A 66 -1.55 1.73 17.69
C LYS A 66 -2.29 1.59 16.38
N GLN A 67 -2.38 0.38 15.84
CA GLN A 67 -3.28 0.06 14.75
C GLN A 67 -4.72 0.22 15.26
N LYS A 68 -5.19 1.47 15.31
CA LYS A 68 -6.56 1.77 15.70
C LYS A 68 -7.40 1.35 14.52
N LEU A 69 -8.12 0.25 14.68
CA LEU A 69 -9.07 -0.21 13.69
C LEU A 69 -8.37 -0.28 12.33
N GLY A 70 -7.24 -0.96 12.15
CA GLY A 70 -6.57 -1.07 10.83
C GLY A 70 -6.09 0.22 10.14
N CYS A 71 -6.18 1.36 10.80
CA CYS A 71 -5.57 2.62 10.39
C CYS A 71 -4.20 2.79 11.04
N ILE A 72 -3.20 3.20 10.26
CA ILE A 72 -1.85 3.53 10.75
C ILE A 72 -1.48 4.96 10.40
N LYS A 73 -0.78 5.63 11.31
CA LYS A 73 -0.31 7.00 11.09
C LYS A 73 1.10 7.00 10.51
N LEU A 74 1.26 7.61 9.35
CA LEU A 74 2.53 7.87 8.68
C LEU A 74 2.96 9.31 8.94
N THR A 75 4.04 9.42 9.72
CA THR A 75 4.80 10.65 9.91
C THR A 75 6.03 10.63 9.04
N TYR A 76 6.50 11.80 8.64
CA TYR A 76 7.71 11.92 7.85
C TYR A 76 8.50 13.13 8.31
N ASP A 77 9.80 13.08 8.10
CA ASP A 77 10.73 14.17 8.36
C ASP A 77 11.72 14.22 7.20
N PHE A 78 11.76 15.34 6.48
CA PHE A 78 12.68 15.55 5.36
C PHE A 78 13.42 16.85 5.58
N ASP A 79 14.74 16.79 5.51
CA ASP A 79 15.56 17.98 5.59
C ASP A 79 15.55 18.71 4.23
N ARG A 80 15.79 17.96 3.13
CA ARG A 80 15.71 18.47 1.74
C ARG A 80 15.42 17.33 0.76
N MET A 81 14.22 17.32 0.16
CA MET A 81 13.96 16.54 -1.05
C MET A 81 13.79 17.45 -2.25
N THR A 82 14.59 17.20 -3.28
CA THR A 82 14.73 18.05 -4.46
C THR A 82 13.83 17.64 -5.63
N GLU A 83 13.32 16.40 -5.67
CA GLU A 83 12.46 15.93 -6.77
C GLU A 83 11.14 15.30 -6.28
N ILE A 84 10.03 16.02 -6.53
CA ILE A 84 8.65 15.57 -6.25
C ILE A 84 8.36 14.21 -6.93
N GLY A 85 8.91 13.97 -8.12
CA GLY A 85 8.70 12.74 -8.87
C GLY A 85 9.23 11.48 -8.17
N GLU A 86 10.40 11.56 -7.56
CA GLU A 86 10.95 10.43 -6.81
C GLU A 86 10.28 10.27 -5.45
N LEU A 87 9.89 11.37 -4.80
CA LEU A 87 9.09 11.31 -3.57
C LEU A 87 7.77 10.57 -3.81
N LYS A 88 7.09 10.78 -4.97
CA LYS A 88 5.90 10.00 -5.35
C LYS A 88 6.17 8.49 -5.37
N LEU A 89 7.30 8.07 -5.96
CA LEU A 89 7.66 6.66 -6.06
C LEU A 89 7.97 6.07 -4.69
N ILE A 90 8.77 6.76 -3.88
CA ILE A 90 9.14 6.33 -2.53
C ILE A 90 7.88 6.19 -1.67
N PHE A 91 7.03 7.22 -1.67
CA PHE A 91 5.78 7.23 -0.91
C PHE A 91 4.83 6.11 -1.36
N SER A 92 4.72 5.87 -2.68
CA SER A 92 3.93 4.76 -3.21
C SER A 92 4.43 3.39 -2.72
N TYR A 93 5.75 3.20 -2.66
CA TYR A 93 6.36 1.96 -2.24
C TYR A 93 6.11 1.70 -0.75
N ILE A 94 6.33 2.71 0.08
CA ILE A 94 6.14 2.65 1.54
C ILE A 94 4.66 2.40 1.87
N CYS A 95 3.73 3.10 1.23
CA CYS A 95 2.29 2.87 1.41
C CYS A 95 1.87 1.49 0.91
N ARG A 96 2.38 1.03 -0.23
CA ARG A 96 2.09 -0.32 -0.75
C ARG A 96 2.59 -1.40 0.19
N TRP A 97 3.77 -1.20 0.79
CA TRP A 97 4.28 -2.10 1.81
C TRP A 97 3.39 -2.12 3.05
N ALA A 98 2.92 -0.95 3.51
CA ALA A 98 1.99 -0.85 4.64
C ALA A 98 0.67 -1.58 4.37
N PHE A 99 0.06 -1.39 3.20
CA PHE A 99 -1.17 -2.09 2.81
C PHE A 99 -0.98 -3.60 2.57
N ALA A 100 0.25 -4.07 2.38
CA ALA A 100 0.55 -5.50 2.33
C ALA A 100 0.58 -6.15 3.72
N GLN A 101 0.61 -5.36 4.79
CA GLN A 101 0.56 -5.85 6.17
C GLN A 101 -0.87 -6.27 6.53
N ARG A 102 -0.96 -7.23 7.44
CA ARG A 102 -2.24 -7.79 7.87
C ARG A 102 -3.06 -6.70 8.56
N ASP A 103 -4.34 -6.62 8.19
CA ASP A 103 -5.33 -5.74 8.81
C ASP A 103 -5.06 -4.22 8.65
N VAL A 104 -4.18 -3.80 7.73
CA VAL A 104 -3.98 -2.37 7.38
C VAL A 104 -4.84 -2.00 6.18
N TYR A 105 -5.76 -1.05 6.33
CA TYR A 105 -6.62 -0.57 5.24
C TYR A 105 -6.55 0.94 5.02
N SER A 106 -6.05 1.71 6.00
CA SER A 106 -5.82 3.13 5.83
C SER A 106 -4.49 3.57 6.41
N VAL A 107 -3.91 4.56 5.75
CA VAL A 107 -2.69 5.25 6.18
C VAL A 107 -3.04 6.73 6.33
N GLU A 108 -3.04 7.24 7.56
CA GLU A 108 -3.24 8.66 7.84
C GLU A 108 -1.92 9.40 7.83
N THR A 109 -1.90 10.56 7.19
CA THR A 109 -0.70 11.39 7.12
C THR A 109 -1.07 12.86 7.03
N THR A 110 -0.22 13.75 7.55
CA THR A 110 -0.46 15.19 7.54
C THR A 110 0.62 15.83 6.69
N PHE A 111 0.23 16.47 5.59
CA PHE A 111 1.15 17.15 4.70
C PHE A 111 0.87 18.67 4.65
N PRO A 112 1.90 19.51 4.46
CA PRO A 112 1.72 20.91 4.11
C PRO A 112 0.81 21.02 2.89
N ALA A 113 -0.11 21.97 2.92
CA ALA A 113 -1.03 22.26 1.81
C ALA A 113 -0.31 22.99 0.66
N THR A 114 0.74 22.40 0.10
CA THR A 114 1.44 22.91 -1.09
C THR A 114 1.02 22.11 -2.33
N LYS A 115 1.07 22.78 -3.49
CA LYS A 115 0.75 22.18 -4.78
C LYS A 115 1.58 20.92 -5.06
N ALA A 116 2.85 20.92 -4.63
CA ALA A 116 3.77 19.80 -4.77
C ALA A 116 3.24 18.51 -4.11
N TYR A 117 2.76 18.59 -2.86
CA TYR A 117 2.22 17.44 -2.14
C TYR A 117 0.83 17.03 -2.66
N GLN A 118 0.03 17.98 -3.13
CA GLN A 118 -1.26 17.69 -3.77
C GLN A 118 -1.09 16.77 -4.99
N GLU A 119 -0.11 17.05 -5.84
CA GLU A 119 0.18 16.20 -7.00
C GLU A 119 0.63 14.78 -6.64
N ILE A 120 1.14 14.55 -5.43
CA ILE A 120 1.50 13.22 -4.93
C ILE A 120 0.23 12.43 -4.61
N PHE A 121 -0.74 13.05 -3.95
CA PHE A 121 -2.00 12.40 -3.61
C PHE A 121 -2.84 12.07 -4.84
N ASP A 122 -2.90 13.01 -5.79
CA ASP A 122 -3.62 12.81 -7.05
C ASP A 122 -3.01 11.65 -7.86
N PHE A 123 -1.68 11.56 -7.91
CA PHE A 123 -0.97 10.47 -8.60
C PHE A 123 -1.31 9.10 -8.03
N LEU A 124 -1.51 9.01 -6.71
CA LEU A 124 -1.73 7.75 -6.04
C LEU A 124 -3.22 7.35 -5.98
N ALA A 125 -4.09 8.11 -6.64
CA ALA A 125 -5.54 7.89 -6.71
C ALA A 125 -6.21 7.72 -5.33
N TYR A 126 -5.68 8.40 -4.31
CA TYR A 126 -6.20 8.31 -2.95
C TYR A 126 -7.32 9.31 -2.70
N LYS A 127 -8.39 8.87 -2.04
CA LYS A 127 -9.50 9.75 -1.64
C LYS A 127 -9.06 10.65 -0.49
N LYS A 128 -9.11 11.96 -0.69
CA LYS A 128 -8.86 12.96 0.35
C LYS A 128 -10.12 13.11 1.22
N GLU A 129 -10.11 12.56 2.42
CA GLU A 129 -11.04 12.97 3.47
C GLU A 129 -10.41 14.14 4.23
N ASN A 130 -10.86 15.34 3.90
CA ASN A 130 -10.15 16.57 4.22
C ASN A 130 -10.68 17.14 5.55
N ASN A 131 -10.39 16.48 6.67
CA ASN A 131 -10.58 17.06 8.00
C ASN A 131 -9.27 17.69 8.46
N GLU A 132 -9.23 19.03 8.53
CA GLU A 132 -8.20 19.79 9.25
C GLU A 132 -6.73 19.53 8.80
N GLY A 133 -6.49 19.29 7.51
CA GLY A 133 -5.12 19.11 6.98
C GLY A 133 -4.55 17.71 7.17
N VAL A 134 -5.31 16.79 7.75
CA VAL A 134 -5.03 15.36 7.73
C VAL A 134 -5.53 14.78 6.41
N VAL A 135 -4.69 14.00 5.75
CA VAL A 135 -5.04 13.24 4.55
C VAL A 135 -5.05 11.76 4.92
N THR A 136 -6.24 11.17 4.91
CA THR A 136 -6.42 9.73 5.12
C THR A 136 -6.32 9.03 3.77
N LEU A 137 -5.36 8.12 3.64
CA LEU A 137 -5.17 7.28 2.45
C LEU A 137 -5.89 5.97 2.69
N HIS A 138 -6.78 5.58 1.78
CA HIS A 138 -7.41 4.26 1.84
C HIS A 138 -6.77 3.32 0.83
N ALA A 139 -6.62 2.05 1.21
CA ALA A 139 -6.29 0.98 0.29
C ALA A 139 -7.32 1.00 -0.86
N SER A 140 -6.84 1.13 -2.10
CA SER A 140 -7.70 1.00 -3.27
C SER A 140 -8.34 -0.38 -3.25
N LYS A 141 -9.65 -0.45 -3.51
CA LYS A 141 -10.38 -1.73 -3.55
C LYS A 141 -9.59 -2.70 -4.43
N PRO A 142 -9.21 -3.89 -3.94
CA PRO A 142 -8.56 -4.86 -4.80
C PRO A 142 -9.55 -5.17 -5.93
N MET A 143 -9.09 -5.05 -7.18
CA MET A 143 -9.90 -5.22 -8.38
C MET A 143 -10.23 -6.70 -8.66
N ASN A 144 -10.58 -7.41 -7.59
CA ASN A 144 -10.78 -8.85 -7.54
C ASN A 144 -11.99 -9.25 -8.39
N THR A 145 -13.04 -8.43 -8.41
CA THR A 145 -14.25 -8.70 -9.20
C THR A 145 -13.95 -8.84 -10.68
N LEU A 146 -13.07 -8.01 -11.25
CA LEU A 146 -12.70 -8.10 -12.66
C LEU A 146 -11.91 -9.39 -12.94
N LEU A 147 -10.98 -9.75 -12.04
CA LEU A 147 -10.19 -10.97 -12.16
C LEU A 147 -11.08 -12.22 -12.13
N TYR A 148 -12.03 -12.28 -11.19
CA TYR A 148 -12.98 -13.40 -11.10
C TYR A 148 -13.93 -13.46 -12.29
N LEU A 149 -14.31 -12.31 -12.85
CA LEU A 149 -15.15 -12.25 -14.05
C LEU A 149 -14.41 -12.78 -15.29
N LEU A 150 -13.12 -12.45 -15.44
CA LEU A 150 -12.26 -13.00 -16.49
C LEU A 150 -12.05 -14.52 -16.33
N LEU A 151 -11.79 -14.98 -15.11
CA LEU A 151 -11.73 -16.41 -14.78
C LEU A 151 -13.05 -17.14 -15.10
N GLY A 152 -14.18 -16.51 -14.78
CA GLY A 152 -15.52 -17.00 -15.12
C GLY A 152 -15.77 -17.12 -16.62
N MET A 153 -15.28 -16.16 -17.39
CA MET A 153 -15.36 -16.19 -18.85
C MET A 153 -14.54 -17.35 -19.43
N ILE A 154 -13.30 -17.53 -18.98
CA ILE A 154 -12.43 -18.62 -19.44
C ILE A 154 -13.03 -19.98 -19.09
N THR A 155 -13.42 -20.18 -17.84
CA THR A 155 -14.04 -21.43 -17.37
C THR A 155 -15.38 -21.72 -18.07
N GLY A 156 -16.19 -20.69 -18.30
CA GLY A 156 -17.46 -20.81 -19.04
C GLY A 156 -17.28 -21.17 -20.52
N ILE A 157 -16.25 -20.63 -21.19
CA ILE A 157 -15.91 -21.01 -22.56
C ILE A 157 -15.47 -22.47 -22.62
N ILE A 158 -14.61 -22.91 -21.70
CA ILE A 158 -14.14 -24.31 -21.62
C ILE A 158 -15.33 -25.26 -21.41
N LEU A 159 -16.21 -24.96 -20.47
CA LEU A 159 -17.43 -25.74 -20.22
C LEU A 159 -18.37 -25.77 -21.43
N GLY A 160 -18.51 -24.63 -22.11
CA GLY A 160 -19.31 -24.48 -23.32
C GLY A 160 -18.80 -25.32 -24.49
N ILE A 161 -17.48 -25.45 -24.64
CA ILE A 161 -16.85 -26.32 -25.63
C ILE A 161 -17.12 -27.79 -25.31
N VAL A 162 -16.94 -28.21 -24.04
CA VAL A 162 -17.15 -29.60 -23.60
C VAL A 162 -18.60 -30.04 -23.78
N THR A 163 -19.55 -29.14 -23.56
CA THR A 163 -20.99 -29.42 -23.66
C THR A 163 -21.57 -29.16 -25.05
N ALA A 164 -20.74 -28.76 -26.02
CA ALA A 164 -21.14 -28.29 -27.35
C ALA A 164 -22.20 -27.16 -27.33
N ASN A 165 -22.33 -26.44 -26.21
CA ASN A 165 -23.31 -25.37 -26.03
C ASN A 165 -22.66 -24.16 -25.34
N ILE A 166 -21.94 -23.37 -26.14
CA ILE A 166 -21.15 -22.22 -25.69
C ILE A 166 -22.00 -21.21 -24.92
N LYS A 167 -23.26 -20.98 -25.34
CA LYS A 167 -24.18 -20.05 -24.66
C LYS A 167 -24.42 -20.47 -23.21
N THR A 168 -24.71 -21.73 -22.98
CA THR A 168 -25.00 -22.26 -21.63
C THR A 168 -23.74 -22.25 -20.77
N GLY A 169 -22.58 -22.60 -21.34
CA GLY A 169 -21.30 -22.54 -20.64
C GLY A 169 -20.91 -21.14 -20.17
N ILE A 170 -21.07 -20.13 -21.04
CA ILE A 170 -20.76 -18.73 -20.68
C ILE A 170 -21.71 -18.21 -19.60
N ILE A 171 -23.02 -18.46 -19.70
CA ILE A 171 -24.00 -18.03 -18.69
C ILE A 171 -23.65 -18.65 -17.33
N PHE A 172 -23.36 -19.95 -17.31
CA PHE A 172 -23.01 -20.65 -16.08
C PHE A 172 -21.71 -20.12 -15.46
N GLY A 173 -20.67 -19.92 -16.27
CA GLY A 173 -19.40 -19.34 -15.82
C GLY A 173 -19.55 -17.93 -15.25
N PHE A 174 -20.38 -17.08 -15.88
CA PHE A 174 -20.68 -15.73 -15.39
C PHE A 174 -21.43 -15.74 -14.06
N VAL A 175 -22.46 -16.60 -13.93
CA VAL A 175 -23.28 -16.66 -12.71
C VAL A 175 -22.45 -17.14 -11.53
N VAL A 176 -21.67 -18.20 -11.70
CA VAL A 176 -20.87 -18.80 -10.62
C VAL A 176 -19.72 -17.88 -10.22
N CYS A 177 -18.88 -17.44 -11.16
CA CYS A 177 -17.71 -16.63 -10.83
C CYS A 177 -18.07 -15.17 -10.52
N GLY A 178 -19.11 -14.62 -11.14
CA GLY A 178 -19.66 -13.32 -10.78
C GLY A 178 -20.24 -13.33 -9.37
N GLY A 179 -20.96 -14.40 -8.98
CA GLY A 179 -21.46 -14.59 -7.62
C GLY A 179 -20.33 -14.63 -6.58
N ILE A 180 -19.28 -15.41 -6.83
CA ILE A 180 -18.09 -15.47 -5.96
C ILE A 180 -17.41 -14.10 -5.85
N GLY A 181 -17.25 -13.40 -6.98
CA GLY A 181 -16.66 -12.06 -7.01
C GLY A 181 -17.44 -11.05 -6.16
N ILE A 182 -18.77 -11.05 -6.28
CA ILE A 182 -19.65 -10.17 -5.49
C ILE A 182 -19.59 -10.51 -4.00
N VAL A 183 -19.56 -11.80 -3.64
CA VAL A 183 -19.45 -12.22 -2.23
C VAL A 183 -18.10 -11.78 -1.63
N MET A 184 -17.00 -11.90 -2.37
CA MET A 184 -15.70 -11.42 -1.90
C MET A 184 -15.65 -9.90 -1.78
N ASP A 185 -16.17 -9.15 -2.75
CA ASP A 185 -16.20 -7.68 -2.68
C ASP A 185 -17.11 -7.18 -1.56
N SER A 186 -18.25 -7.85 -1.33
CA SER A 186 -19.15 -7.53 -0.22
C SER A 186 -18.56 -7.88 1.15
N ASN A 187 -17.81 -8.99 1.27
CA ASN A 187 -17.07 -9.31 2.49
C ASN A 187 -15.94 -8.30 2.76
N TYR A 188 -15.21 -7.89 1.72
CA TYR A 188 -14.19 -6.85 1.85
C TYR A 188 -14.81 -5.52 2.28
N SER A 189 -15.93 -5.12 1.67
CA SER A 189 -16.65 -3.90 2.03
C SER A 189 -17.31 -3.99 3.41
N ARG A 190 -17.84 -5.14 3.82
CA ARG A 190 -18.42 -5.35 5.15
C ARG A 190 -17.35 -5.36 6.22
N HIS A 191 -16.21 -5.99 5.97
CA HIS A 191 -15.09 -5.97 6.88
C HIS A 191 -14.59 -4.54 7.08
N ARG A 192 -14.45 -3.78 5.98
CA ARG A 192 -14.13 -2.35 6.02
C ARG A 192 -15.16 -1.56 6.84
N ASN A 193 -16.44 -1.66 6.51
CA ASN A 193 -17.49 -0.90 7.19
C ASN A 193 -17.68 -1.31 8.65
N TRP A 194 -17.45 -2.58 9.00
CA TRP A 194 -17.54 -3.07 10.37
C TRP A 194 -16.42 -2.50 11.24
N ILE A 195 -15.23 -2.32 10.66
CA ILE A 195 -14.10 -1.69 11.35
C ILE A 195 -14.28 -0.17 11.44
N GLU A 196 -14.79 0.49 10.38
CA GLU A 196 -15.08 1.93 10.37
C GLU A 196 -16.21 2.36 11.34
N ASN A 197 -17.21 1.50 11.62
CA ASN A 197 -18.34 1.83 12.51
C ASN A 197 -18.19 1.31 13.95
N ARG A 198 -16.97 0.95 14.38
CA ARG A 198 -16.73 0.41 15.72
C ARG A 198 -16.32 1.47 16.76
N ASP A 199 -16.50 2.74 16.44
CA ASP A 199 -16.35 3.89 17.35
C ASP A 199 -17.56 4.06 18.29
#